data_AF-A0A1G6NRS0-F1
#
_entry.id   AF-A0A1G6NRS0-F1
#
_cell.length_a   1.000
_cell.length_b   1.000
_cell.length_c   1.000
_cell.angle_alpha   90.00
_cell.angle_beta   90.00
_cell.angle_gamma   90.00
#
_symmetry.space_group_name_H-M   'P 1'
#
loop_
_entity.id
_entity.type
_entity.pdbx_description
1 polymer ?
#
loop_
_entity_poly.entity_id
_entity_poly.type
_entity_poly.pdbx_seq_one_letter_code
_entity_poly.pdbx_strand_id
1 'polypeptide(L)'
;MRGKIKINTVVDATSGEVLSQSEQMQNVKYFDEEKGYLFKLNQESIKTFPGCGLPEDLTESETARLYRLSLTMHKGSNLLCYRSGNVTKPMNTARIAGYLRLSTRRTLLFLQNMIHRRIIGRVKLKVGNSQETQYYLNPIYFFCGKWLNVNLYFLFRRDLDKLLPKWVIDRFSAYEKDK
;
A
#
# COMPACT_ATOMS: atom_id res chain seq x y z
N MET A 1 -9.41 15.96 1.45
CA MET A 1 -8.27 16.79 1.04
C MET A 1 -8.64 17.49 -0.26
N ARG A 2 -8.69 18.84 -0.27
CA ARG A 2 -9.02 19.64 -1.45
C ARG A 2 -7.77 19.75 -2.33
N GLY A 3 -7.88 19.37 -3.61
CA GLY A 3 -6.80 19.57 -4.58
C GLY A 3 -6.47 21.06 -4.72
N LYS A 4 -5.23 21.39 -5.11
CA LYS A 4 -4.87 22.78 -5.42
C LYS A 4 -5.60 23.18 -6.71
N ILE A 5 -6.57 24.09 -6.57
CA ILE A 5 -7.25 24.75 -7.68
C ILE A 5 -6.33 25.86 -8.16
N LYS A 6 -5.93 25.84 -9.44
CA LYS A 6 -5.30 26.99 -10.07
C LYS A 6 -6.39 27.81 -10.72
N ILE A 7 -6.64 28.99 -10.17
CA ILE A 7 -7.58 29.95 -10.71
C ILE A 7 -6.81 30.80 -11.71
N ASN A 8 -7.15 30.70 -12.99
CA ASN A 8 -6.71 31.67 -13.98
C ASN A 8 -7.84 32.69 -14.13
N THR A 9 -7.55 33.94 -13.75
CA THR A 9 -8.47 35.07 -13.89
C THR A 9 -7.98 35.92 -15.06
N VAL A 10 -8.82 36.07 -16.08
CA VAL A 10 -8.57 37.05 -17.15
C VAL A 10 -9.31 38.32 -16.77
N VAL A 11 -8.55 39.39 -16.54
CA VAL A 11 -9.05 40.70 -16.13
C VAL A 11 -8.87 41.67 -17.29
N ASP A 12 -9.89 42.46 -17.59
CA ASP A 12 -9.79 43.56 -18.54
C ASP A 12 -8.79 44.61 -18.00
N ALA A 13 -7.77 44.92 -18.78
CA ALA A 13 -6.69 45.82 -18.36
C ALA A 13 -7.15 47.28 -18.15
N THR A 14 -8.33 47.64 -18.64
CA THR A 14 -8.86 49.01 -18.65
C THR A 14 -9.96 49.21 -17.62
N SER A 15 -10.87 48.24 -17.45
CA SER A 15 -12.00 48.34 -16.50
C SER A 15 -11.76 47.62 -15.18
N GLY A 16 -10.80 46.69 -15.12
CA GLY A 16 -10.56 45.85 -13.94
C GLY A 16 -11.65 44.79 -13.71
N GLU A 17 -12.61 44.65 -14.63
CA GLU A 17 -13.66 43.63 -14.54
C GLU A 17 -13.11 42.24 -14.91
N VAL A 18 -13.55 41.22 -14.17
CA VAL A 18 -13.18 39.83 -14.42
C VAL A 18 -14.02 39.30 -15.59
N LEU A 19 -13.40 39.15 -16.76
CA LEU A 19 -14.07 38.72 -17.99
C LEU A 19 -14.32 37.22 -18.02
N SER A 20 -13.44 36.42 -17.41
CA SER A 20 -13.64 34.99 -17.24
C SER A 20 -12.78 34.42 -16.11
N GLN A 21 -13.35 33.47 -15.39
CA GLN A 21 -12.67 32.67 -14.39
C GLN A 21 -12.74 31.21 -14.81
N SER A 22 -11.61 30.62 -15.19
CA SER A 22 -11.55 29.19 -15.51
C SER A 22 -10.83 28.46 -14.39
N GLU A 23 -11.53 27.53 -13.75
CA GLU A 23 -10.92 26.57 -12.84
C GLU A 23 -10.35 25.40 -13.65
N GLN A 24 -9.05 25.42 -13.89
CA GLN A 24 -8.38 24.22 -14.40
C GLN A 24 -7.93 23.38 -13.21
N MET A 25 -8.62 22.26 -12.97
CA MET A 25 -8.02 21.15 -12.22
C MET A 25 -6.78 20.73 -13.00
N GLN A 26 -5.59 21.05 -12.48
CA GLN A 26 -4.39 20.39 -12.97
C GLN A 26 -4.59 18.89 -12.77
N ASN A 27 -4.69 18.16 -13.88
CA ASN A 27 -4.62 16.70 -13.92
C ASN A 27 -3.21 16.26 -13.51
N VAL A 28 -2.83 16.51 -12.25
CA VAL A 28 -1.72 15.78 -11.64
C VAL A 28 -2.17 14.33 -11.67
N LYS A 29 -1.51 13.50 -12.49
CA LYS A 29 -1.84 12.07 -12.62
C LYS A 29 -1.60 11.38 -11.28
N TYR A 30 -2.63 11.37 -10.42
CA TYR A 30 -2.65 10.60 -9.18
C TYR A 30 -2.93 9.12 -9.43
N PHE A 31 -3.27 8.74 -10.65
CA PHE A 31 -3.51 7.35 -11.05
C PHE A 31 -2.83 7.10 -12.39
N ASP A 32 -1.91 6.15 -12.41
CA ASP A 32 -1.17 5.66 -13.58
C ASP A 32 -1.73 4.28 -13.90
N GLU A 33 -2.08 4.03 -15.17
CA GLU A 33 -2.80 2.81 -15.55
C GLU A 33 -1.96 1.53 -15.39
N GLU A 34 -0.64 1.65 -15.43
CA GLU A 34 0.28 0.52 -15.23
C GLU A 34 0.66 0.35 -13.77
N LYS A 35 0.83 1.47 -13.04
CA LYS A 35 1.39 1.47 -11.68
C LYS A 35 0.33 1.52 -10.59
N GLY A 36 -0.86 2.02 -10.89
CA GLY A 36 -1.97 2.24 -9.95
C GLY A 36 -2.00 3.65 -9.36
N TYR A 37 -2.49 3.76 -8.13
CA TYR A 37 -2.71 5.04 -7.46
C TYR A 37 -1.44 5.58 -6.77
N LEU A 38 -1.14 6.86 -6.92
CA LEU A 38 -0.04 7.53 -6.24
C LEU A 38 -0.38 7.71 -4.75
N PHE A 39 -0.05 6.70 -3.96
CA PHE A 39 -0.44 6.58 -2.56
C PHE A 39 0.37 7.48 -1.63
N LYS A 40 1.63 7.79 -1.99
CA LYS A 40 2.47 8.76 -1.27
C LYS A 40 3.10 9.76 -2.23
N LEU A 41 2.58 10.99 -2.23
CA LEU A 41 3.21 12.14 -2.87
C LEU A 41 4.20 12.75 -1.87
N ASN A 42 5.50 12.77 -2.22
CA ASN A 42 6.57 13.51 -1.51
C ASN A 42 6.93 13.08 -0.07
N GLN A 43 6.62 11.85 0.36
CA GLN A 43 7.11 11.31 1.64
C GLN A 43 7.98 10.07 1.40
N GLU A 44 9.30 10.25 1.35
CA GLU A 44 10.24 9.14 1.13
C GLU A 44 10.52 8.32 2.41
N SER A 45 10.16 8.82 3.60
CA SER A 45 10.63 8.25 4.88
C SER A 45 9.56 7.65 5.80
N ILE A 46 8.30 8.10 5.74
CA ILE A 46 7.26 7.61 6.66
C ILE A 46 6.68 6.33 6.05
N LYS A 47 6.81 5.18 6.72
CA LYS A 47 6.26 3.88 6.25
C LYS A 47 4.75 3.77 6.44
N THR A 48 4.14 4.64 7.23
CA THR A 48 2.74 4.53 7.66
C THR A 48 1.84 5.53 6.94
N PHE A 49 0.56 5.24 6.77
CA PHE A 49 -0.41 6.21 6.24
C PHE A 49 -0.69 7.29 7.30
N PRO A 50 -0.76 8.58 6.93
CA PRO A 50 -0.95 9.65 7.91
C PRO A 50 -2.21 9.43 8.77
N GLY A 51 -2.04 9.47 10.09
CA GLY A 51 -3.14 9.27 11.05
C GLY A 51 -3.55 7.82 11.32
N CYS A 52 -2.89 6.83 10.70
CA CYS A 52 -3.18 5.42 10.94
C CYS A 52 -2.02 4.74 11.69
N GLY A 53 -2.12 4.62 13.02
CA GLY A 53 -1.16 3.85 13.81
C GLY A 53 -1.35 2.34 13.68
N LEU A 54 -0.36 1.56 14.13
CA LEU A 54 -0.62 0.15 14.46
C LEU A 54 -1.66 0.06 15.60
N PRO A 55 -2.44 -1.03 15.70
CA PRO A 55 -3.36 -1.23 16.82
C PRO A 55 -2.63 -1.12 18.17
N GLU A 56 -3.22 -0.40 19.12
CA GLU A 56 -2.63 -0.12 20.43
C GLU A 56 -2.50 -1.36 21.31
N ASP A 57 -3.27 -2.41 21.03
CA ASP A 57 -3.26 -3.67 21.75
C ASP A 57 -2.17 -4.65 21.26
N LEU A 58 -1.28 -4.21 20.36
CA LEU A 58 -0.08 -4.96 20.03
C LEU A 58 0.96 -4.86 21.15
N THR A 59 1.55 -5.99 21.51
CA THR A 59 2.70 -5.99 22.41
C THR A 59 3.92 -5.34 21.75
N GLU A 60 4.82 -4.77 22.54
CA GLU A 60 6.09 -4.22 22.03
C GLU A 60 6.86 -5.25 21.19
N SER A 61 6.85 -6.51 21.62
CA SER A 61 7.46 -7.62 20.89
C SER A 61 6.84 -7.85 19.51
N GLU A 62 5.52 -7.72 19.36
CA GLU A 62 4.84 -7.84 18.07
C GLU A 62 5.13 -6.65 17.17
N THR A 63 5.08 -5.44 17.72
CA THR A 63 5.44 -4.21 17.02
C THR A 63 6.87 -4.26 16.49
N ALA A 64 7.83 -4.70 17.32
CA ALA A 64 9.21 -4.89 16.90
C ALA A 64 9.36 -5.93 15.79
N ARG A 65 8.63 -7.06 15.87
CA ARG A 65 8.64 -8.09 14.81
C ARG A 65 8.06 -7.56 13.50
N LEU A 66 6.95 -6.84 13.54
CA LEU A 66 6.35 -6.20 12.37
C LEU A 66 7.31 -5.18 11.73
N TYR A 67 7.93 -4.33 12.55
CA TYR A 67 8.93 -3.39 12.07
C TYR A 67 10.09 -4.12 11.37
N ARG A 68 10.63 -5.18 11.98
CA ARG A 68 11.69 -6.01 11.37
C ARG A 68 11.25 -6.63 10.04
N LEU A 69 10.01 -7.12 9.92
CA LEU A 69 9.47 -7.62 8.66
C LEU A 69 9.28 -6.49 7.63
N SER A 70 8.96 -5.27 8.06
CA SER A 70 8.82 -4.13 7.16
C SER A 70 10.11 -3.76 6.43
N LEU A 71 11.27 -4.21 6.92
CA LEU A 71 12.57 -4.02 6.31
C LEU A 71 12.84 -5.03 5.18
N THR A 72 12.06 -6.11 5.10
CA THR A 72 12.21 -7.17 4.09
C THR A 72 11.19 -7.06 2.96
N MET A 73 10.44 -5.95 2.93
CA MET A 73 9.40 -5.72 1.92
C MET A 73 10.00 -5.43 0.55
N HIS A 74 9.46 -6.08 -0.47
CA HIS A 74 9.72 -5.75 -1.86
C HIS A 74 9.05 -4.41 -2.23
N LYS A 75 9.81 -3.54 -2.90
CA LYS A 75 9.34 -2.21 -3.33
C LYS A 75 8.18 -2.35 -4.32
N GLY A 76 7.15 -1.55 -4.11
CA GLY A 76 5.94 -1.48 -4.94
C GLY A 76 4.89 -2.54 -4.62
N SER A 77 5.24 -3.71 -4.07
CA SER A 77 4.29 -4.80 -3.79
C SER A 77 4.00 -5.04 -2.33
N ASN A 78 4.81 -4.53 -1.40
CA ASN A 78 4.73 -4.83 0.04
C ASN A 78 4.88 -6.33 0.40
N LEU A 79 5.35 -7.15 -0.54
CA LEU A 79 5.61 -8.57 -0.34
C LEU A 79 6.79 -8.76 0.62
N LEU A 80 6.64 -9.61 1.63
CA LEU A 80 7.76 -10.06 2.46
C LEU A 80 8.67 -10.97 1.63
N CYS A 81 9.91 -10.55 1.43
CA CYS A 81 10.85 -11.24 0.55
C CYS A 81 12.25 -11.37 1.16
N TYR A 82 13.03 -12.29 0.65
CA TYR A 82 14.45 -12.45 0.96
C TYR A 82 15.25 -12.59 -0.32
N ARG A 83 16.54 -12.25 -0.24
CA ARG A 83 17.45 -12.41 -1.38
C ARG A 83 18.13 -13.78 -1.32
N SER A 84 18.12 -14.48 -2.45
CA SER A 84 18.76 -15.79 -2.66
C SER A 84 19.59 -15.68 -3.94
N GLY A 85 20.89 -15.42 -3.78
CA GLY A 85 21.75 -15.05 -4.91
C GLY A 85 21.27 -13.75 -5.57
N ASN A 86 21.03 -13.80 -6.88
CA ASN A 86 20.54 -12.65 -7.64
C ASN A 86 19.01 -12.53 -7.68
N VAL A 87 18.29 -13.50 -7.09
CA VAL A 87 16.82 -13.57 -7.17
C VAL A 87 16.19 -13.17 -5.83
N THR A 88 15.18 -12.32 -5.91
CA THR A 88 14.30 -12.01 -4.77
C THR A 88 13.19 -13.04 -4.70
N LYS A 89 13.05 -13.72 -3.56
CA LYS A 89 12.08 -14.78 -3.33
C LYS A 89 11.11 -14.41 -2.20
N PRO A 90 9.82 -14.78 -2.27
CA PRO A 90 8.89 -14.56 -1.18
C PRO A 90 9.29 -15.36 0.06
N MET A 91 9.08 -14.80 1.24
CA MET A 91 9.30 -15.51 2.49
C MET A 91 8.08 -16.40 2.81
N ASN A 92 8.32 -17.69 3.01
CA ASN A 92 7.35 -18.60 3.62
C ASN A 92 7.44 -18.58 5.16
N THR A 93 6.55 -19.29 5.85
CA THR A 93 6.55 -19.36 7.33
C THR A 93 7.90 -19.75 7.93
N ALA A 94 8.59 -20.73 7.35
CA ALA A 94 9.88 -21.18 7.86
C ALA A 94 10.97 -20.11 7.72
N ARG A 95 10.98 -19.38 6.60
CA ARG A 95 11.88 -18.23 6.39
C ARG A 95 11.57 -17.09 7.37
N ILE A 96 10.30 -16.79 7.61
CA ILE A 96 9.88 -15.79 8.59
C ILE A 96 10.32 -16.22 10.00
N ALA A 97 10.16 -17.48 10.36
CA ALA A 97 10.56 -18.03 11.65
C ALA A 97 12.06 -17.85 11.89
N GLY A 98 12.88 -18.25 10.90
CA GLY A 98 14.33 -18.07 10.96
C GLY A 98 14.74 -16.60 11.06
N TYR A 99 14.11 -15.73 10.25
CA TYR A 99 14.39 -14.29 10.27
C TYR A 99 14.04 -13.64 11.63
N LEU A 100 12.89 -13.98 12.20
CA LEU A 100 12.45 -13.45 13.49
C LEU A 100 13.09 -14.14 14.69
N ARG A 101 13.85 -15.23 14.49
CA ARG A 101 14.42 -16.10 15.53
C ARG A 101 13.35 -16.66 16.46
N LEU A 102 12.25 -17.14 15.87
CA LEU A 102 11.14 -17.76 16.57
C LEU A 102 11.02 -19.23 16.14
N SER A 103 10.43 -20.05 17.01
CA SER A 103 10.00 -21.38 16.59
C SER A 103 8.88 -21.29 15.54
N THR A 104 8.75 -22.32 14.71
CA THR A 104 7.69 -22.38 13.68
C THR A 104 6.30 -22.22 14.30
N ARG A 105 6.04 -22.84 15.45
CA ARG A 105 4.77 -22.72 16.19
C ARG A 105 4.48 -21.26 16.61
N ARG A 106 5.45 -20.59 17.23
CA ARG A 106 5.30 -19.17 17.64
C ARG A 106 5.12 -18.25 16.43
N THR A 107 5.80 -18.55 15.33
CA THR A 107 5.67 -17.80 14.08
C THR A 107 4.29 -17.96 13.46
N LEU A 108 3.73 -19.17 13.45
CA LEU A 108 2.37 -19.41 12.97
C LEU A 108 1.34 -18.63 13.78
N LEU A 109 1.42 -18.66 15.11
CA LEU A 109 0.54 -17.88 16.00
C LEU A 109 0.67 -16.38 15.74
N PHE A 110 1.91 -15.88 15.66
CA PHE A 110 2.16 -14.48 15.32
C PHE A 110 1.53 -14.10 13.97
N LEU A 111 1.76 -14.87 12.92
CA LEU A 111 1.20 -14.59 11.60
C LEU A 111 -0.33 -14.69 11.60
N GLN A 112 -0.92 -15.67 12.28
CA GLN A 112 -2.37 -15.79 12.42
C GLN A 112 -2.97 -14.56 13.09
N ASN A 113 -2.36 -14.09 14.19
CA ASN A 113 -2.79 -12.87 14.89
C ASN A 113 -2.70 -11.65 13.97
N MET A 114 -1.57 -11.46 13.26
CA MET A 114 -1.39 -10.31 12.37
C MET A 114 -2.32 -10.37 11.14
N ILE A 115 -2.65 -11.56 10.65
CA ILE A 115 -3.64 -11.76 9.58
C ILE A 115 -5.05 -11.45 10.08
N HIS A 116 -5.41 -11.93 11.27
CA HIS A 116 -6.71 -11.65 11.88
C HIS A 116 -6.93 -10.15 12.06
N ARG A 117 -5.89 -9.43 12.50
CA ARG A 117 -5.86 -7.96 12.62
C ARG A 117 -5.72 -7.21 11.29
N ARG A 118 -5.65 -7.94 10.16
CA ARG A 118 -5.50 -7.39 8.80
C ARG A 118 -4.24 -6.53 8.59
N ILE A 119 -3.22 -6.73 9.43
CA ILE A 119 -1.89 -6.11 9.29
C ILE A 119 -1.07 -6.85 8.23
N ILE A 120 -1.22 -8.18 8.16
CA ILE A 120 -0.61 -9.04 7.15
C ILE A 120 -1.68 -9.69 6.27
N GLY A 121 -1.51 -9.60 4.95
CA GLY A 121 -2.27 -10.36 3.96
C GLY A 121 -1.57 -11.66 3.63
N ARG A 122 -2.34 -12.74 3.41
CA ARG A 122 -1.82 -14.05 3.00
C ARG A 122 -2.44 -14.46 1.67
N VAL A 123 -1.60 -14.77 0.69
CA VAL A 123 -2.01 -15.28 -0.63
C VAL A 123 -1.40 -16.66 -0.84
N LYS A 124 -2.21 -17.60 -1.34
CA LYS A 124 -1.72 -18.92 -1.78
C LYS A 124 -1.71 -18.94 -3.30
N LEU A 125 -0.56 -19.19 -3.89
CA LEU A 125 -0.38 -19.27 -5.34
C LEU A 125 0.02 -20.69 -5.73
N LYS A 126 -0.46 -21.17 -6.87
CA LYS A 126 0.02 -22.41 -7.48
C LYS A 126 1.15 -22.04 -8.45
N VAL A 127 2.36 -22.50 -8.17
CA VAL A 127 3.54 -22.30 -9.01
C VAL A 127 3.98 -23.67 -9.53
N GLY A 128 3.66 -23.95 -10.79
CA GLY A 128 3.79 -25.29 -11.38
C GLY A 128 2.98 -26.33 -10.60
N ASN A 129 3.68 -27.34 -10.06
CA ASN A 129 3.09 -28.40 -9.24
C ASN A 129 3.14 -28.12 -7.72
N SER A 130 3.63 -26.95 -7.30
CA SER A 130 3.78 -26.59 -5.89
C SER A 130 2.79 -25.49 -5.47
N GLN A 131 2.40 -25.50 -4.19
CA GLN A 131 1.69 -24.37 -3.58
C GLN A 131 2.68 -23.50 -2.81
N GLU A 132 2.74 -22.22 -3.16
CA GLU A 132 3.52 -21.22 -2.46
C GLU A 132 2.60 -20.32 -1.64
N THR A 133 2.95 -20.07 -0.38
CA THR A 133 2.26 -19.09 0.45
C THR A 133 3.09 -17.82 0.54
N GLN A 134 2.50 -16.69 0.17
CA GLN A 134 3.12 -15.38 0.16
C GLN A 134 2.44 -14.48 1.20
N TYR A 135 3.22 -13.60 1.82
CA TYR A 135 2.77 -12.71 2.88
C TYR A 135 3.07 -11.25 2.52
N TYR A 136 2.10 -10.38 2.74
CA TYR A 136 2.17 -8.97 2.36
C TYR A 136 1.85 -8.11 3.58
N LEU A 137 2.53 -6.97 3.75
CA LEU A 137 2.15 -6.00 4.77
C LEU A 137 1.12 -5.01 4.23
N ASN A 138 0.12 -4.70 5.05
CA ASN A 138 -0.94 -3.77 4.69
C ASN A 138 -0.35 -2.36 4.48
N PRO A 139 -0.59 -1.73 3.31
CA PRO A 139 -0.08 -0.39 2.97
C PRO A 139 -0.51 0.72 3.93
N ILE A 140 -1.56 0.51 4.71
CA ILE A 140 -1.99 1.47 5.75
C ILE A 140 -0.93 1.61 6.84
N TYR A 141 -0.36 0.48 7.29
CA TYR A 141 0.61 0.47 8.39
C TYR A 141 2.05 0.57 7.89
N PHE A 142 2.36 -0.16 6.81
CA PHE A 142 3.70 -0.19 6.21
C PHE A 142 3.59 -0.15 4.69
N PHE A 143 4.21 0.84 4.07
CA PHE A 143 4.22 1.02 2.63
C PHE A 143 5.65 1.21 2.13
N CYS A 144 6.05 0.37 1.17
CA CYS A 144 7.35 0.43 0.53
C CYS A 144 7.14 0.75 -0.95
N GLY A 145 7.12 2.04 -1.31
CA GLY A 145 6.90 2.48 -2.68
C GLY A 145 6.23 3.85 -2.76
N LYS A 146 5.90 4.25 -3.98
CA LYS A 146 5.12 5.47 -4.27
C LYS A 146 3.70 5.15 -4.76
N TRP A 147 3.57 4.06 -5.52
CA TRP A 147 2.34 3.64 -6.20
C TRP A 147 1.71 2.42 -5.51
N LEU A 148 0.44 2.55 -5.14
CA LEU A 148 -0.41 1.45 -4.71
C LEU A 148 -0.88 0.71 -5.97
N ASN A 149 -0.27 -0.44 -6.23
CA ASN A 149 -0.63 -1.26 -7.37
C ASN A 149 -1.97 -1.99 -7.14
N VAL A 150 -2.56 -2.47 -8.23
CA VAL A 150 -3.86 -3.15 -8.28
C VAL A 150 -3.93 -4.37 -7.35
N ASN A 151 -2.92 -5.24 -7.38
CA ASN A 151 -2.91 -6.46 -6.55
C ASN A 151 -2.88 -6.13 -5.05
N LEU A 152 -2.08 -5.13 -4.67
CA LEU A 152 -1.96 -4.69 -3.29
C LEU A 152 -3.24 -3.99 -2.81
N TYR A 153 -3.89 -3.21 -3.67
CA TYR A 153 -5.21 -2.64 -3.40
C TYR A 153 -6.22 -3.75 -3.12
N PHE A 154 -6.38 -4.72 -4.02
CA PHE A 154 -7.39 -5.77 -3.85
C PHE A 154 -7.15 -6.65 -2.64
N LEU A 155 -5.88 -6.92 -2.30
CA LEU A 155 -5.52 -7.68 -1.11
C LEU A 155 -6.01 -7.01 0.19
N PHE A 156 -6.04 -5.67 0.23
CA PHE A 156 -6.43 -4.88 1.40
C PHE A 156 -7.65 -3.97 1.16
N ARG A 157 -8.47 -4.27 0.14
CA ARG A 157 -9.60 -3.44 -0.30
C ARG A 157 -10.51 -2.99 0.83
N ARG A 158 -10.91 -3.92 1.71
CA ARG A 158 -11.79 -3.62 2.85
C ARG A 158 -11.26 -2.56 3.81
N ASP A 159 -9.93 -2.40 3.91
CA ASP A 159 -9.33 -1.37 4.76
C ASP A 159 -9.08 -0.09 3.97
N LEU A 160 -8.63 -0.23 2.72
CA LEU A 160 -8.29 0.89 1.83
C LEU A 160 -9.52 1.67 1.35
N ASP A 161 -10.65 1.01 1.11
CA ASP A 161 -11.91 1.66 0.68
C ASP A 161 -12.41 2.69 1.70
N LYS A 162 -12.02 2.56 2.97
CA LYS A 162 -12.37 3.50 4.04
C LYS A 162 -11.53 4.77 4.03
N LEU A 163 -10.37 4.73 3.38
CA LEU A 163 -9.35 5.79 3.41
C LEU A 163 -9.17 6.46 2.04
N LEU A 164 -9.39 5.71 0.96
CA LEU A 164 -9.18 6.19 -0.39
C LEU A 164 -10.37 7.03 -0.88
N PRO A 165 -10.12 8.07 -1.70
CA PRO A 165 -11.20 8.79 -2.35
C PRO A 165 -12.04 7.87 -3.25
N LYS A 166 -13.35 8.13 -3.30
CA LYS A 166 -14.30 7.33 -4.11
C LYS A 166 -13.84 7.13 -5.56
N TRP A 167 -13.34 8.18 -6.21
CA TRP A 167 -12.86 8.09 -7.59
C TRP A 167 -11.69 7.10 -7.77
N VAL A 168 -10.85 6.90 -6.76
CA VAL A 168 -9.74 5.93 -6.79
C VAL A 168 -10.29 4.51 -6.69
N ILE A 169 -11.26 4.31 -5.80
CA ILE A 169 -11.95 3.03 -5.59
C ILE A 169 -12.65 2.61 -6.88
N ASP A 170 -13.41 3.54 -7.48
CA ASP A 170 -14.11 3.32 -8.75
C ASP A 170 -13.14 2.96 -9.88
N ARG A 171 -11.96 3.61 -9.94
CA ARG A 171 -10.90 3.30 -10.90
C ARG A 171 -10.35 1.89 -10.70
N PHE A 172 -10.02 1.48 -9.49
CA PHE A 172 -9.58 0.11 -9.26
C PHE A 172 -10.69 -0.91 -9.56
N SER A 173 -11.94 -0.63 -9.22
CA SER A 173 -13.07 -1.51 -9.53
C SER A 173 -13.33 -1.66 -11.04
N ALA A 174 -12.95 -0.69 -11.87
CA ALA A 174 -12.98 -0.87 -13.32
C ALA A 174 -12.01 -1.97 -13.79
N TYR A 175 -10.78 -2.00 -13.25
CA TYR A 175 -9.79 -3.06 -13.56
C TYR A 175 -10.24 -4.47 -13.17
N GLU A 176 -11.14 -4.62 -12.20
CA GLU A 176 -11.71 -5.92 -11.81
C GLU A 176 -12.63 -6.49 -12.88
N LYS A 177 -13.33 -5.62 -13.63
CA LYS A 177 -14.31 -6.01 -14.64
C LYS A 177 -13.69 -6.37 -15.99
N ASP A 178 -12.47 -5.90 -16.23
CA ASP A 178 -11.74 -6.12 -17.48
C ASP A 178 -10.88 -7.41 -17.45
N LYS A 179 -11.01 -8.24 -16.41
CA LYS A 179 -10.31 -9.53 -16.23
C LYS A 179 -11.29 -10.69 -16.05
#